data_AF-A0A6I3XDS1-F1
#
_entry.id   AF-A0A6I3XDS1-F1
#
_cell.length_a   1.000
_cell.length_b   1.000
_cell.length_c   1.000
_cell.angle_alpha   90.00
_cell.angle_beta   90.00
_cell.angle_gamma   90.00
#
_symmetry.space_group_name_H-M   'P 1'
#
loop_
_entity.id
_entity.type
_entity.pdbx_description
1 polymer ?
#
loop_
_entity_poly.entity_id
_entity_poly.type
_entity_poly.pdbx_seq_one_letter_code
_entity_poly.pdbx_strand_id
1 'polypeptide(L)'
;MNRVTIAAWLAFCAVRADAAEPALQHGKQVYERWCVACHAAGDAYPGTLALQAKYKGEIPAALEERKDLNPDLVKFFVRNGVSVMPFFRKTEISDAELTALAAYLSRATH
;
A
#
# COMPACT_ATOMS: atom_id res chain seq x y z
N MET A 1 34.75 51.71 20.33
CA MET A 1 34.89 50.28 20.69
C MET A 1 33.55 49.82 21.26
N ASN A 2 32.83 48.80 20.81
CA ASN A 2 32.83 47.97 19.61
C ASN A 2 31.37 47.46 19.49
N ARG A 3 30.77 47.49 18.30
CA ARG A 3 29.40 47.00 18.05
C ARG A 3 29.46 45.48 17.97
N VAL A 4 28.61 44.76 18.71
CA VAL A 4 28.34 43.34 18.43
C VAL A 4 26.83 43.12 18.44
N THR A 5 26.28 43.11 17.24
CA THR A 5 24.96 42.55 16.90
C THR A 5 25.09 41.03 16.84
N ILE A 6 24.34 40.31 17.68
CA ILE A 6 24.19 38.85 17.55
C ILE A 6 22.82 38.59 16.91
N ALA A 7 22.84 38.31 15.61
CA ALA A 7 21.70 37.77 14.90
C ALA A 7 21.57 36.28 15.24
N ALA A 8 20.53 35.91 15.98
CA ALA A 8 20.19 34.52 16.25
C ALA A 8 19.47 33.94 15.02
N TRP A 9 20.20 33.19 14.20
CA TRP A 9 19.64 32.41 13.11
C TRP A 9 19.08 31.10 13.67
N LEU A 10 17.78 31.06 13.93
CA LEU A 10 17.05 29.82 14.15
C LEU A 10 16.94 29.08 12.81
N ALA A 11 17.82 28.11 12.58
CA ALA A 11 17.70 27.17 11.48
C ALA A 11 16.54 26.20 11.78
N PHE A 12 15.38 26.44 11.17
CA PHE A 12 14.24 25.54 11.19
C PHE A 12 14.53 24.37 10.24
N CYS A 13 14.98 23.24 10.78
CA CYS A 13 15.05 21.99 10.03
C CYS A 13 13.63 21.57 9.64
N ALA A 14 13.29 21.68 8.35
CA ALA A 14 12.03 21.16 7.83
C ALA A 14 12.02 19.62 7.94
N VAL A 15 11.22 19.10 8.85
CA VAL A 15 10.81 17.68 8.85
C VAL A 15 10.04 17.43 7.56
N ARG A 16 10.66 16.71 6.61
CA ARG A 16 9.97 16.12 5.46
C ARG A 16 9.49 14.72 5.82
N ALA A 17 8.52 14.65 6.71
CA ALA A 17 7.72 13.46 6.93
C ALA A 17 6.28 13.96 7.01
N ASP A 18 5.46 13.73 5.98
CA ASP A 18 4.00 13.71 6.22
C ASP A 18 3.12 13.30 5.04
N ALA A 19 3.59 13.26 3.79
CA ALA A 19 2.68 12.90 2.68
C ALA A 19 2.53 11.37 2.47
N ALA A 20 3.57 10.60 2.82
CA ALA A 20 3.58 9.15 2.62
C ALA A 20 2.69 8.43 3.65
N GLU A 21 2.68 8.88 4.90
CA GLU A 21 1.95 8.22 5.99
C GLU A 21 0.42 8.26 5.78
N PRO A 22 -0.21 9.41 5.49
CA PRO A 22 -1.63 9.48 5.16
C PRO A 22 -1.98 8.65 3.91
N ALA A 23 -1.08 8.59 2.92
CA ALA A 23 -1.31 7.78 1.72
C ALA A 23 -1.28 6.28 2.04
N LEU A 24 -0.37 5.82 2.91
CA LEU A 24 -0.32 4.42 3.36
C LEU A 24 -1.55 4.07 4.21
N GLN A 25 -1.97 4.96 5.11
CA GLN A 25 -3.19 4.77 5.91
C GLN A 25 -4.44 4.69 5.04
N HIS A 26 -4.56 5.56 4.02
CA HIS A 26 -5.65 5.49 3.06
C HIS A 26 -5.60 4.16 2.28
N GLY A 27 -4.42 3.76 1.79
CA GLY A 27 -4.26 2.48 1.09
C GLY A 27 -4.65 1.27 1.94
N LYS A 28 -4.35 1.31 3.25
CA LYS A 28 -4.82 0.30 4.22
C LYS A 28 -6.34 0.25 4.30
N GLN A 29 -7.01 1.40 4.41
CA GLN A 29 -8.47 1.47 4.46
C GLN A 29 -9.12 0.88 3.19
N VAL A 30 -8.53 1.15 2.01
CA VAL A 30 -9.00 0.56 0.74
C VAL A 30 -8.82 -0.97 0.76
N TYR A 31 -7.66 -1.46 1.23
CA TYR A 31 -7.41 -2.90 1.37
C TYR A 31 -8.41 -3.57 2.33
N GLU A 32 -8.63 -2.98 3.49
CA GLU A 32 -9.60 -3.48 4.49
C GLU A 32 -11.02 -3.53 3.94
N ARG A 33 -11.42 -2.49 3.19
CA ARG A 33 -12.76 -2.39 2.63
C ARG A 33 -13.02 -3.41 1.53
N TRP A 34 -12.07 -3.57 0.61
CA TRP A 34 -12.32 -4.23 -0.67
C TRP A 34 -11.59 -5.55 -0.84
N CYS A 35 -10.47 -5.76 -0.16
CA CYS A 35 -9.56 -6.87 -0.43
C CYS A 35 -9.63 -7.95 0.66
N VAL A 36 -9.77 -7.57 1.93
CA VAL A 36 -9.71 -8.47 3.10
C VAL A 36 -10.65 -9.66 3.00
N ALA A 37 -11.86 -9.49 2.47
CA ALA A 37 -12.84 -10.57 2.30
C ALA A 37 -12.29 -11.77 1.48
N CYS A 38 -11.32 -11.52 0.60
CA CYS A 38 -10.70 -12.56 -0.23
C CYS A 38 -9.20 -12.73 0.03
N HIS A 39 -8.50 -11.72 0.56
CA HIS A 39 -7.04 -11.66 0.59
C HIS A 39 -6.43 -11.46 1.98
N ALA A 40 -7.23 -11.56 3.06
CA ALA A 40 -6.66 -11.56 4.41
C ALA A 40 -5.76 -12.78 4.66
N ALA A 41 -4.89 -12.67 5.67
CA ALA A 41 -4.03 -13.75 6.09
C ALA A 41 -4.84 -14.92 6.68
N GLY A 42 -4.42 -16.15 6.41
CA GLY A 42 -5.08 -17.38 6.87
C GLY A 42 -5.54 -18.28 5.73
N ASP A 43 -6.27 -19.33 6.09
CA ASP A 43 -6.66 -20.45 5.22
C ASP A 43 -8.16 -20.44 4.83
N ALA A 44 -8.89 -19.39 5.21
CA ALA A 44 -10.31 -19.23 4.89
C ALA A 44 -10.59 -18.29 3.70
N TYR A 45 -9.57 -17.63 3.17
CA TYR A 45 -9.73 -16.53 2.21
C TYR A 45 -9.40 -16.99 0.78
N PRO A 46 -10.37 -16.97 -0.16
CA PRO A 46 -10.22 -17.61 -1.47
C PRO A 46 -9.07 -17.05 -2.32
N GLY A 47 -8.81 -15.75 -2.25
CA GLY A 47 -7.68 -15.11 -2.92
C GLY A 47 -6.33 -15.51 -2.33
N THR A 48 -6.24 -15.59 -1.01
CA THR A 48 -5.04 -16.09 -0.31
C THR A 48 -4.78 -17.56 -0.61
N LEU A 49 -5.81 -18.41 -0.56
CA LEU A 49 -5.70 -19.83 -0.94
C LEU A 49 -5.26 -20.02 -2.40
N ALA A 50 -5.80 -19.23 -3.33
CA ALA A 50 -5.40 -19.27 -4.73
C ALA A 50 -3.92 -18.89 -4.92
N LEU A 51 -3.44 -17.88 -4.20
CA LEU A 51 -2.02 -17.49 -4.22
C LEU A 51 -1.13 -18.57 -3.60
N GLN A 52 -1.55 -19.16 -2.47
CA GLN A 52 -0.84 -20.28 -1.84
C GLN A 52 -0.69 -21.47 -2.81
N ALA A 53 -1.76 -21.85 -3.51
CA ALA A 53 -1.74 -22.93 -4.49
C ALA A 53 -0.85 -22.60 -5.70
N LYS A 54 -0.92 -21.35 -6.19
CA LYS A 54 -0.11 -20.89 -7.32
C LYS A 54 1.38 -20.93 -7.02
N TYR A 55 1.79 -20.43 -5.86
CA TYR A 55 3.19 -20.28 -5.49
C TYR A 55 3.74 -21.43 -4.64
N LYS A 56 2.90 -22.42 -4.30
CA LYS A 56 3.30 -23.62 -3.53
C LYS A 56 4.02 -23.28 -2.21
N GLY A 57 3.71 -22.13 -1.61
CA GLY A 57 4.33 -21.64 -0.39
C GLY A 57 5.76 -21.11 -0.54
N GLU A 58 6.29 -20.97 -1.76
CA GLU A 58 7.64 -20.39 -1.98
C GLU A 58 7.70 -18.91 -1.59
N ILE A 59 6.56 -18.21 -1.65
CA ILE A 59 6.37 -16.83 -1.18
C ILE A 59 5.09 -16.74 -0.35
N PRO A 60 4.99 -15.78 0.60
CA PRO A 60 3.79 -15.61 1.40
C PRO A 60 2.54 -15.48 0.53
N ALA A 61 1.43 -16.09 0.94
CA ALA A 61 0.18 -15.95 0.20
C ALA A 61 -0.59 -14.69 0.58
N ALA A 62 -0.50 -14.29 1.86
CA ALA A 62 -1.12 -13.07 2.37
C ALA A 62 -0.46 -11.85 1.75
N LEU A 63 -1.25 -10.97 1.12
CA LEU A 63 -0.72 -9.82 0.38
C LEU A 63 0.05 -8.85 1.28
N GLU A 64 -0.37 -8.68 2.53
CA GLU A 64 0.30 -7.79 3.49
C GLU A 64 1.61 -8.35 4.06
N GLU A 65 1.93 -9.63 3.81
CA GLU A 65 3.19 -10.27 4.22
C GLU A 65 4.23 -10.27 3.08
N ARG A 66 3.85 -9.78 1.89
CA ARG A 66 4.74 -9.71 0.73
C ARG A 66 5.67 -8.50 0.81
N LYS A 67 6.88 -8.68 0.29
CA LYS A 67 7.90 -7.62 0.18
C LYS A 67 8.30 -7.32 -1.28
N ASP A 68 7.72 -8.04 -2.23
CA ASP A 68 8.07 -8.03 -3.66
C ASP A 68 6.89 -7.59 -4.56
N LEU A 69 5.81 -7.05 -3.98
CA LEU A 69 4.68 -6.56 -4.76
C LEU A 69 5.09 -5.32 -5.55
N ASN A 70 4.88 -5.38 -6.87
CA ASN A 70 5.05 -4.24 -7.76
C ASN A 70 3.74 -3.42 -7.81
N PRO A 71 3.79 -2.10 -7.58
CA PRO A 71 2.59 -1.27 -7.52
C PRO A 71 1.81 -1.24 -8.85
N ASP A 72 2.47 -1.32 -10.00
CA ASP A 72 1.80 -1.32 -11.29
C ASP A 72 1.13 -2.67 -11.57
N LEU A 73 1.69 -3.77 -11.04
CA LEU A 73 1.06 -5.08 -11.09
C LEU A 73 -0.20 -5.12 -10.21
N VAL A 74 -0.16 -4.51 -9.01
CA VAL A 74 -1.34 -4.35 -8.16
C VAL A 74 -2.43 -3.58 -8.90
N LYS A 75 -2.09 -2.42 -9.48
CA LYS A 75 -3.02 -1.61 -10.27
C LYS A 75 -3.65 -2.41 -11.42
N PHE A 76 -2.83 -3.18 -12.13
CA PHE A 76 -3.28 -4.00 -13.24
C PHE A 76 -4.35 -5.00 -12.80
N PHE A 77 -4.11 -5.79 -11.75
CA PHE A 77 -5.09 -6.79 -11.30
C PHE A 77 -6.34 -6.17 -10.71
N VAL A 78 -6.24 -5.04 -10.00
CA VAL A 78 -7.44 -4.35 -9.50
C VAL A 78 -8.30 -3.84 -10.65
N ARG A 79 -7.71 -3.40 -11.76
CA ARG A 79 -8.46 -2.88 -12.92
C ARG A 79 -8.93 -3.92 -13.91
N ASN A 80 -8.29 -5.08 -13.97
CA ASN A 80 -8.58 -6.12 -14.96
C ASN A 80 -9.17 -7.40 -14.35
N GLY A 81 -9.04 -7.60 -13.04
CA GLY A 81 -9.35 -8.88 -12.41
C GLY A 81 -8.41 -9.99 -12.86
N VAL A 82 -8.61 -11.18 -12.30
CA VAL A 82 -7.94 -12.41 -12.75
C VAL A 82 -8.68 -13.62 -12.21
N SER A 83 -9.08 -14.54 -13.09
CA SER A 83 -9.86 -15.73 -12.71
C SER A 83 -11.11 -15.34 -11.91
N VAL A 84 -11.23 -15.79 -10.64
CA VAL A 84 -12.35 -15.49 -9.73
C VAL A 84 -12.23 -14.13 -9.04
N MET A 85 -11.08 -13.44 -9.15
CA MET A 85 -10.92 -12.09 -8.63
C MET A 85 -11.61 -11.10 -9.60
N PRO A 86 -12.69 -10.41 -9.19
CA PRO A 86 -13.35 -9.43 -10.04
C PRO A 86 -12.48 -8.18 -10.22
N PHE A 87 -12.74 -7.42 -11.29
CA PHE A 87 -12.17 -6.08 -11.46
C PHE A 87 -12.99 -5.02 -10.72
N PHE A 88 -12.35 -3.92 -10.33
CA PHE A 88 -12.97 -2.76 -9.69
C PHE A 88 -13.05 -1.56 -10.65
N ARG A 89 -14.23 -0.96 -10.74
CA ARG A 89 -14.46 0.27 -11.52
C ARG A 89 -13.87 1.49 -10.82
N LYS A 90 -13.67 2.57 -11.57
CA LYS A 90 -13.22 3.86 -11.01
C LYS A 90 -14.21 4.49 -10.03
N THR A 91 -15.48 4.10 -10.11
CA THR A 91 -16.54 4.50 -9.18
C THR A 91 -16.52 3.73 -7.87
N GLU A 92 -15.82 2.60 -7.80
CA GLU A 92 -15.69 1.75 -6.61
C GLU A 92 -14.34 2.00 -5.92
N ILE A 93 -13.27 2.10 -6.70
CA ILE A 93 -11.93 2.50 -6.28
C ILE A 93 -11.44 3.56 -7.26
N SER A 94 -11.33 4.81 -6.82
CA SER A 94 -10.81 5.92 -7.61
C SER A 94 -9.32 5.74 -7.98
N ASP A 95 -8.80 6.55 -8.89
CA ASP A 95 -7.38 6.45 -9.27
C ASP A 95 -6.44 6.88 -8.12
N ALA A 96 -6.90 7.78 -7.24
CA ALA A 96 -6.17 8.18 -6.04
C ALA A 96 -6.14 7.05 -5.00
N GLU A 97 -7.29 6.44 -4.70
CA GLU A 97 -7.38 5.26 -3.82
C GLU A 97 -6.56 4.10 -4.34
N LEU A 98 -6.60 3.83 -5.64
CA LEU A 98 -5.82 2.76 -6.24
C LEU A 98 -4.31 3.03 -6.13
N THR A 99 -3.89 4.29 -6.28
CA THR A 99 -2.48 4.67 -6.08
C THR A 99 -2.06 4.47 -4.62
N ALA A 100 -2.91 4.86 -3.67
CA ALA A 100 -2.68 4.64 -2.25
C ALA A 100 -2.63 3.13 -1.89
N LEU A 101 -3.55 2.33 -2.41
CA LEU A 101 -3.58 0.87 -2.22
C LEU A 101 -2.31 0.20 -2.77
N ALA A 102 -1.88 0.58 -3.98
CA ALA A 102 -0.68 0.04 -4.59
C ALA A 102 0.58 0.42 -3.78
N ALA A 103 0.67 1.66 -3.30
CA ALA A 103 1.74 2.10 -2.42
C ALA A 103 1.73 1.34 -1.09
N TYR A 104 0.54 1.13 -0.51
CA TYR A 104 0.36 0.34 0.71
C TYR A 104 0.86 -1.08 0.53
N LEU A 105 0.36 -1.84 -0.45
CA LEU A 105 0.73 -3.25 -0.65
C LEU A 105 2.18 -3.46 -1.11
N SER A 106 2.79 -2.46 -1.73
CA SER A 106 4.18 -2.53 -2.22
C SER A 106 5.20 -2.00 -1.22
N ARG A 107 4.77 -1.67 0.00
CA ARG A 107 5.69 -1.19 1.05
C ARG A 107 6.62 -2.32 1.47
N ALA A 108 7.91 -2.02 1.59
CA ALA A 108 8.88 -2.93 2.19
C ALA A 108 8.88 -2.74 3.71
N THR A 109 7.85 -3.18 4.43
CA THR A 109 7.84 -3.10 5.91
C THR A 109 7.27 -4.36 6.57
N HIS A 110 8.18 -5.13 7.17
CA HIS A 110 8.05 -5.89 8.43
C HIS A 110 9.44 -5.98 9.02
#